data_AF-A0A434CJB3-F1
#
_entry.id   AF-A0A434CJB3-F1
#
_cell.length_a   1.000
_cell.length_b   1.000
_cell.length_c   1.000
_cell.angle_alpha   90.00
_cell.angle_beta   90.00
_cell.angle_gamma   90.00
#
_symmetry.space_group_name_H-M   'P 1'
#
loop_
_entity.id
_entity.type
_entity.pdbx_description
1 polymer ?
#
loop_
_entity_poly.entity_id
_entity_poly.type
_entity_poly.pdbx_seq_one_letter_code
_entity_poly.pdbx_strand_id
1 'polypeptide(L)' 'LGFGQFALSPRGRTEIRNAKRTERLALYLGTEGEGLPESLLARLRTVRIDMAEGFDSLNVAAASAIALHHFSAGRT' A
#
# COMPACT_ATOMS: atom_id res chain seq x y z
N LEU A 1 -19.87 6.84 -6.84
CA LEU A 1 -19.10 5.73 -7.44
C LEU A 1 -17.78 5.62 -6.67
N GLY A 2 -17.70 4.72 -5.69
CA GLY A 2 -16.55 4.68 -4.76
C GLY A 2 -15.39 3.86 -5.31
N PHE A 3 -14.17 4.32 -5.04
CA PHE A 3 -12.96 3.50 -5.02
C PHE A 3 -12.75 2.98 -3.60
N GLY A 4 -12.35 1.72 -3.44
CA GLY A 4 -11.65 1.30 -2.23
C GLY A 4 -10.34 2.09 -2.11
N GLN A 5 -9.86 2.34 -0.90
CA GLN A 5 -8.71 3.21 -0.66
C GLN A 5 -7.71 2.50 0.24
N PHE A 6 -6.50 2.26 -0.27
CA PHE A 6 -5.37 1.75 0.51
C PHE A 6 -4.22 2.75 0.52
N ALA A 7 -3.64 2.95 1.69
CA ALA A 7 -2.41 3.70 1.86
C ALA A 7 -1.25 2.74 2.05
N LEU A 8 -0.22 2.82 1.21
CA LEU A 8 1.00 2.06 1.42
C LEU A 8 1.86 2.72 2.49
N SER A 9 2.28 1.92 3.46
CA SER A 9 3.25 2.32 4.49
C SER A 9 4.01 1.08 4.97
N PRO A 10 5.33 1.15 5.23
CA PRO A 10 6.08 0.06 5.87
C PRO A 10 5.48 -0.35 7.23
N ARG A 11 4.84 0.60 7.91
CA ARG A 11 4.19 0.42 9.21
C ARG A 11 2.70 0.09 9.09
N GLY A 12 2.23 -0.25 7.88
CA GLY A 12 0.84 -0.55 7.62
C GLY A 12 0.31 -1.74 8.43
N ARG A 13 -0.95 -1.68 8.84
CA ARG A 13 -1.58 -2.70 9.69
C ARG A 13 -1.82 -4.03 8.98
N THR A 14 -2.15 -4.02 7.70
CA THR A 14 -2.46 -5.22 6.91
C THR A 14 -1.32 -5.53 5.97
N GLU A 15 -0.81 -6.77 5.99
CA GLU A 15 0.15 -7.23 4.99
C GLU A 15 -0.55 -7.38 3.62
N ILE A 16 0.14 -7.02 2.52
CA ILE A 16 -0.45 -6.86 1.20
C ILE A 16 -1.14 -8.13 0.67
N ARG A 17 -0.59 -9.32 0.93
CA ARG A 17 -1.19 -10.61 0.52
C ARG A 17 -2.51 -10.90 1.23
N ASN A 18 -2.73 -10.28 2.39
CA ASN A 18 -3.97 -10.38 3.15
C ASN A 18 -4.97 -9.25 2.83
N ALA A 19 -4.58 -8.26 2.01
CA ALA A 19 -5.42 -7.13 1.68
C ALA A 19 -6.45 -7.51 0.59
N LYS A 20 -7.72 -7.58 0.96
CA LYS A 20 -8.82 -7.86 0.02
C LYS A 20 -9.11 -6.65 -0.86
N ARG A 21 -8.82 -6.74 -2.15
CA ARG A 21 -9.07 -5.65 -3.11
C ARG A 21 -10.57 -5.46 -3.40
N THR A 22 -10.90 -4.23 -3.79
CA THR A 22 -12.19 -3.87 -4.40
C THR A 22 -12.07 -3.81 -5.92
N GLU A 23 -13.19 -3.84 -6.66
CA GLU A 23 -13.18 -3.75 -8.13
C GLU A 23 -12.48 -2.49 -8.66
N ARG A 24 -12.69 -1.37 -7.97
CA ARG A 24 -11.99 -0.11 -8.21
C ARG A 24 -11.20 0.25 -6.96
N LEU A 25 -9.88 0.35 -7.08
CA LEU A 25 -8.98 0.61 -5.96
C LEU A 25 -8.12 1.83 -6.26
N ALA A 26 -8.10 2.79 -5.33
CA ALA A 26 -7.16 3.90 -5.29
C ALA A 26 -6.04 3.54 -4.31
N LEU A 27 -4.80 3.62 -4.80
CA LEU A 27 -3.59 3.44 -4.00
C LEU A 27 -3.00 4.82 -3.69
N TYR A 28 -2.75 5.06 -2.40
CA TYR A 28 -2.09 6.26 -1.92
C TYR A 28 -0.66 5.89 -1.58
N LEU A 29 0.28 6.65 -2.12
CA LEU A 29 1.71 6.44 -1.94
C LEU A 29 2.34 7.75 -1.51
N GLY A 30 3.28 7.64 -0.58
CA GLY A 30 4.03 8.78 -0.06
C GLY A 30 5.24 9.12 -0.92
N THR A 31 5.89 10.21 -0.59
CA THR A 31 7.21 10.55 -1.13
C THR A 31 8.30 9.70 -0.47
N GLU A 32 9.47 9.62 -1.10
CA GLU A 32 10.64 9.03 -0.47
C GLU A 32 11.05 9.83 0.77
N GLY A 33 11.46 9.14 1.84
CA GLY A 33 11.77 9.74 3.15
C GLY A 33 10.54 9.95 4.04
N GLU A 34 9.72 10.95 3.73
CA GLU A 34 8.59 11.36 4.60
C GLU A 34 7.37 10.42 4.53
N GLY A 35 7.14 9.78 3.38
CA GLY A 35 5.97 8.94 3.19
C GLY A 35 4.66 9.73 3.11
N LEU A 36 3.59 9.16 3.65
CA LEU A 36 2.26 9.81 3.71
C LEU A 36 2.08 10.48 5.07
N PRO A 37 1.35 11.61 5.14
CA PRO A 37 1.04 12.24 6.42
C PRO A 37 0.34 11.28 7.38
N GLU A 38 0.76 11.27 8.64
CA GLU A 38 0.17 10.42 9.69
C GLU A 38 -1.34 10.64 9.84
N SER A 39 -1.81 11.87 9.67
CA SER A 39 -3.24 12.20 9.68
C SER A 39 -4.04 11.51 8.58
N LEU A 40 -3.40 11.23 7.43
CA LEU A 40 -3.98 10.48 6.34
C LEU A 40 -3.94 8.97 6.63
N LEU A 41 -2.80 8.46 7.11
CA LEU A 41 -2.63 7.06 7.49
C LEU A 41 -3.64 6.64 8.58
N ALA A 42 -3.93 7.52 9.53
CA ALA A 42 -4.92 7.28 10.59
C ALA A 42 -6.35 7.10 10.08
N ARG A 43 -6.67 7.65 8.90
CA ARG A 43 -8.02 7.64 8.30
C ARG A 43 -8.20 6.57 7.23
N LEU A 44 -7.10 6.07 6.68
CA LEU A 44 -7.12 5.10 5.58
C LEU A 44 -6.82 3.68 6.07
N ARG A 45 -7.23 2.69 5.27
CA ARG A 45 -6.75 1.34 5.48
C ARG A 45 -5.31 1.25 5.00
N THR A 46 -4.39 1.07 5.94
CA THR A 46 -2.96 0.98 5.66
C THR A 46 -2.56 -0.44 5.29
N VAL A 47 -1.81 -0.58 4.21
CA VAL A 47 -1.26 -1.84 3.72
C VAL A 47 0.27 -1.75 3.73
N ARG A 48 0.94 -2.84 4.13
CA ARG A 48 2.40 -2.96 4.10
C ARG A 48 2.84 -4.13 3.21
N ILE A 49 4.04 -4.03 2.69
CA ILE A 49 4.76 -5.15 2.07
C ILE A 49 5.72 -5.65 3.14
N ASP A 50 5.55 -6.89 3.62
CA ASP A 50 6.47 -7.44 4.60
C ASP A 50 7.87 -7.59 3.98
N MET A 51 8.88 -7.16 4.74
CA MET A 51 10.29 -7.21 4.36
C MET A 51 11.06 -8.04 5.38
N ALA A 52 12.22 -8.55 4.96
CA ALA A 52 13.14 -9.21 5.87
C ALA A 52 13.59 -8.25 6.99
N GLU A 53 13.96 -8.81 8.14
CA GLU A 53 14.49 -8.05 9.26
C GLU A 53 15.72 -7.22 8.84
N GLY A 54 15.81 -5.98 9.32
CA GLY A 54 16.87 -5.04 8.97
C GLY A 54 16.60 -4.16 7.74
N PHE A 55 15.45 -4.32 7.07
CA PHE A 55 14.99 -3.41 6.02
C PHE A 55 13.89 -2.49 6.52
N ASP A 56 14.15 -1.17 6.50
CA ASP A 56 13.18 -0.18 6.97
C ASP A 56 12.08 0.09 5.94
N SER A 57 12.42 0.16 4.64
CA SER A 57 11.46 0.42 3.56
C SER A 57 11.98 0.02 2.17
N LEU A 58 11.05 -0.13 1.22
CA LEU A 58 11.37 -0.16 -0.21
C LEU A 58 11.31 1.27 -0.78
N ASN A 59 12.08 1.52 -1.84
CA ASN A 59 11.86 2.70 -2.67
C ASN A 59 10.39 2.75 -3.15
N VAL A 60 9.83 3.96 -3.22
CA VAL A 60 8.42 4.21 -3.57
C VAL A 60 8.04 3.57 -4.90
N ALA A 61 8.89 3.64 -5.93
CA ALA A 61 8.60 3.05 -7.24
C ALA A 61 8.51 1.51 -7.17
N ALA A 62 9.39 0.86 -6.42
CA ALA A 62 9.35 -0.59 -6.22
C ALA A 62 8.09 -1.01 -5.44
N ALA A 63 7.77 -0.32 -4.35
CA ALA A 63 6.54 -0.54 -3.60
C ALA A 63 5.28 -0.35 -4.47
N SER A 64 5.28 0.67 -5.33
CA SER A 64 4.21 0.93 -6.31
C SER A 64 4.03 -0.24 -7.27
N ALA A 65 5.13 -0.70 -7.87
CA ALA A 65 5.11 -1.78 -8.86
C ALA A 65 4.58 -3.08 -8.24
N ILE A 66 5.04 -3.43 -7.04
CA ILE A 66 4.56 -4.61 -6.30
C ILE A 66 3.07 -4.48 -6.01
N ALA A 67 2.60 -3.32 -5.53
CA ALA A 67 1.20 -3.13 -5.20
C ALA A 67 0.28 -3.20 -6.42
N LEU A 68 0.67 -2.53 -7.50
CA LEU A 68 -0.08 -2.56 -8.76
C LEU A 68 -0.14 -3.97 -9.33
N HIS A 69 0.99 -4.70 -9.34
CA HIS A 69 1.03 -6.08 -9.79
C HIS A 69 0.16 -7.00 -8.91
N HIS A 70 0.26 -6.87 -7.58
CA HIS A 70 -0.52 -7.68 -6.65
C HIS A 70 -2.04 -7.48 -6.83
N PHE A 71 -2.48 -6.23 -6.95
CA PHE A 71 -3.91 -5.92 -7.08
C PHE A 71 -4.45 -6.03 -8.51
N SER A 72 -3.60 -6.17 -9.53
CA SER A 72 -4.05 -6.36 -10.91
C SER A 72 -4.63 -7.76 -11.17
N ALA A 73 -4.20 -8.76 -10.39
CA ALA A 73 -4.32 -10.19 -10.70
C ALA A 73 -5.73 -10.82 -10.71
N GLY A 74 -6.80 -10.11 -10.33
CA GLY A 74 -8.18 -10.61 -10.47
C GLY A 74 -8.99 -9.96 -11.59
N ARG A 75 -8.34 -9.35 -12.59
CA ARG A 75 -9.05 -8.78 -13.76
C ARG A 75 -9.31 -9.81 -14.88
N THR A 76 -8.97 -11.07 -14.65
CA THR A 76 -9.32 -12.23 -15.47
C THR A 76 -10.53 -12.94 -14.90
#